data_AF-A0A4Q6B6S8-F1
#
_entry.id   AF-A0A4Q6B6S8-F1
#
_cell.length_a   1.000
_cell.length_b   1.000
_cell.length_c   1.000
_cell.angle_alpha   90.00
_cell.angle_beta   90.00
_cell.angle_gamma   90.00
#
_symmetry.space_group_name_H-M   'P 1'
#
loop_
_entity.id
_entity.type
_entity.pdbx_description
1 polymer ?
#
loop_
_entity_poly.entity_id
_entity_poly.type
_entity_poly.pdbx_seq_one_letter_code
_entity_poly.pdbx_strand_id
1 'polypeptide(L)' 'MKVGRASFFVPTMLAFGFAFLYVPILSMMVFSLNNSRLVTVWDAANSPTLRWYVALLRNRQILDAAWLSI' A
#
# COMPACT_ATOMS: atom_id res chain seq x y z
N MET A 1 -39.28 -17.91 -7.01
CA MET A 1 -38.38 -16.78 -6.66
C MET A 1 -37.77 -16.24 -7.94
N LYS A 2 -38.17 -15.04 -8.40
CA LYS A 2 -37.55 -14.41 -9.57
C LYS A 2 -36.30 -13.69 -9.10
N VAL A 3 -35.12 -14.25 -9.39
CA VAL A 3 -33.86 -13.53 -9.28
C VAL A 3 -33.94 -12.40 -10.30
N GLY A 4 -34.26 -11.19 -9.83
CA GLY A 4 -34.27 -9.99 -10.67
C GLY A 4 -32.90 -9.85 -11.33
N ARG A 5 -32.88 -9.50 -12.62
CA ARG A 5 -31.66 -9.17 -13.38
C ARG A 5 -30.69 -8.44 -12.46
N ALA A 6 -29.62 -9.10 -12.04
CA ALA A 6 -28.61 -8.46 -11.18
C ALA A 6 -28.05 -7.28 -11.99
N SER A 7 -28.43 -6.07 -11.61
CA SER A 7 -27.98 -4.87 -12.28
C SER A 7 -26.47 -4.80 -12.10
N PHE A 8 -25.71 -5.04 -13.17
CA PHE A 8 -24.25 -4.97 -13.17
C PHE A 8 -23.73 -3.60 -12.67
N PHE A 9 -24.58 -2.57 -12.70
CA PHE A 9 -24.27 -1.24 -12.20
C PHE A 9 -23.80 -1.22 -10.74
N VAL A 10 -24.54 -1.89 -9.84
CA VAL A 10 -24.23 -1.86 -8.39
C VAL A 10 -22.87 -2.47 -8.06
N PRO A 11 -22.54 -3.71 -8.48
CA PRO A 11 -21.22 -4.28 -8.20
C PRO A 11 -20.09 -3.52 -8.91
N THR A 12 -20.32 -2.97 -10.11
CA THR A 12 -19.31 -2.16 -10.80
C THR A 12 -19.01 -0.86 -10.04
N MET A 13 -20.03 -0.12 -9.60
CA MET A 13 -19.83 1.10 -8.79
C MET A 13 -19.14 0.79 -7.46
N LEU A 14 -19.50 -0.33 -6.83
CA LEU A 14 -18.84 -0.78 -5.61
C LEU A 14 -17.35 -1.10 -5.85
N ALA A 15 -17.04 -1.80 -6.94
CA ALA A 15 -15.65 -2.10 -7.32
C ALA A 15 -14.84 -0.83 -7.59
N PHE A 16 -15.40 0.17 -8.28
CA PHE A 16 -14.74 1.46 -8.49
C PHE A 16 -14.53 2.23 -7.19
N GLY A 17 -15.53 2.26 -6.29
CA GLY A 17 -15.40 2.87 -4.98
C GLY A 17 -14.27 2.24 -4.17
N PHE A 18 -14.20 0.91 -4.14
CA PHE A 18 -13.08 0.21 -3.50
C PHE A 18 -11.75 0.46 -4.19
N ALA A 19 -11.69 0.37 -5.52
CA ALA A 19 -10.46 0.66 -6.26
C ALA A 19 -9.95 2.07 -5.96
N PHE A 20 -10.81 3.07 -5.93
CA PHE A 20 -10.44 4.44 -5.60
C PHE A 20 -9.83 4.56 -4.19
N LEU A 21 -10.36 3.85 -3.19
CA LEU A 21 -9.83 3.85 -1.82
C LEU A 21 -8.52 3.07 -1.70
N TYR A 22 -8.42 1.91 -2.36
CA TYR A 22 -7.31 0.98 -2.17
C TYR A 22 -6.13 1.22 -3.13
N VAL A 23 -6.34 1.70 -4.35
CA VAL A 23 -5.26 2.03 -5.29
C VAL A 23 -4.20 2.96 -4.70
N PRO A 24 -4.53 4.09 -4.05
CA PRO A 24 -3.51 4.96 -3.45
C PRO A 24 -2.75 4.28 -2.30
N ILE A 25 -3.44 3.47 -1.49
CA ILE A 25 -2.82 2.71 -0.39
C ILE A 25 -1.86 1.66 -0.97
N LEU A 26 -2.31 0.91 -1.98
CA LEU A 26 -1.50 -0.10 -2.68
C LEU A 26 -0.29 0.54 -3.37
N SER A 27 -0.46 1.71 -3.98
CA SER A 27 0.63 2.49 -4.56
C SER A 27 1.69 2.81 -3.50
N MET A 28 1.28 3.33 -2.33
CA MET A 28 2.20 3.58 -1.22
C MET A 28 2.88 2.30 -0.71
N MET A 29 2.16 1.18 -0.64
CA MET A 29 2.75 -0.12 -0.28
C MET A 29 3.82 -0.57 -1.27
N VAL A 30 3.55 -0.48 -2.58
CA VAL A 30 4.51 -0.83 -3.64
C VAL A 30 5.72 0.09 -3.59
N PHE A 31 5.51 1.39 -3.42
CA PHE A 31 6.61 2.35 -3.31
C PHE A 31 7.44 2.20 -2.04
N SER A 32 6.87 1.69 -0.94
CA SER A 32 7.62 1.38 0.27
C SER A 32 8.69 0.29 0.07
N LEU A 33 8.56 -0.52 -0.99
CA LEU A 33 9.53 -1.55 -1.37
C LEU A 33 10.62 -1.02 -2.32
N ASN A 34 10.54 0.25 -2.74
CA ASN A 34 11.49 0.86 -3.64
C ASN A 34 12.79 1.20 -2.89
N ASN A 35 13.91 0.78 -3.48
CA ASN A 35 15.25 0.99 -2.94
C ASN A 35 15.81 2.39 -3.24
N SER A 36 15.30 3.03 -4.29
CA SER A 36 15.74 4.31 -4.83
C SER A 36 15.22 5.50 -4.01
N ARG A 37 16.03 6.57 -3.96
CA ARG A 37 15.64 7.85 -3.34
C ARG A 37 14.63 8.65 -4.16
N LEU A 38 14.52 8.38 -5.47
CA LEU A 38 13.50 8.97 -6.34
C LEU A 38 12.43 7.94 -6.68
N VAL A 39 11.17 8.30 -6.44
CA VAL A 39 9.99 7.48 -6.73
C VAL A 39 9.87 7.13 -8.22
N THR A 40 10.40 7.99 -9.10
CA THR A 40 10.39 7.81 -10.56
C THR A 40 11.46 6.84 -11.06
N VAL A 41 12.47 6.52 -10.24
CA VAL A 41 13.56 5.62 -10.61
C VAL A 41 13.34 4.28 -9.92
N TRP A 42 12.87 3.29 -10.68
CA TRP A 42 12.74 1.94 -10.16
C TRP A 42 14.06 1.19 -10.33
N ASP A 43 14.81 1.02 -9.24
CA ASP A 43 16.03 0.20 -9.24
C ASP A 43 15.62 -1.29 -9.21
N ALA A 44 15.34 -1.85 -10.39
CA ALA A 44 14.89 -3.24 -10.54
C ALA A 44 15.93 -4.27 -10.09
N ALA A 45 17.21 -3.90 -10.03
CA ALA A 45 18.27 -4.81 -9.59
C ALA A 45 18.24 -5.02 -8.06
N ASN A 46 17.77 -4.02 -7.31
CA ASN A 46 17.76 -4.04 -5.84
C ASN A 46 16.36 -3.94 -5.21
N SER A 47 15.30 -3.79 -6.03
CA SER A 47 13.89 -3.70 -5.60
C SER A 47 13.08 -4.89 -6.16
N PRO A 48 12.07 -5.41 -5.44
CA PRO A 48 11.56 -4.96 -4.14
C PRO A 48 12.43 -5.42 -2.95
N THR A 49 12.56 -4.57 -1.94
CA THR A 49 13.35 -4.88 -0.73
C THR A 49 12.59 -4.61 0.56
N LEU A 50 12.86 -5.43 1.59
CA LEU A 50 12.37 -5.24 2.96
C LEU A 50 13.42 -4.64 3.89
N ARG A 51 14.58 -4.21 3.37
CA ARG A 51 15.70 -3.73 4.19
C ARG A 51 15.32 -2.56 5.12
N TRP A 52 14.41 -1.70 4.66
CA TRP A 52 13.97 -0.53 5.42
C TRP A 52 13.16 -0.90 6.64
N TYR A 53 12.34 -1.95 6.55
CA TYR A 53 11.62 -2.50 7.70
C TYR A 53 12.60 -3.08 8.73
N VAL A 54 13.65 -3.79 8.28
CA VAL A 54 14.70 -4.29 9.18
C VAL A 54 15.49 -3.14 9.80
N ALA A 55 15.81 -2.10 9.03
CA ALA A 55 16.49 -0.91 9.52
C ALA A 55 15.66 -0.15 10.57
N LEU A 56 14.34 -0.04 10.35
CA LEU A 56 13.40 0.57 11.28
C LEU A 56 13.38 -0.20 12.61
N LEU A 57 13.33 -1.53 12.57
CA LEU A 57 13.36 -2.37 13.78
C LEU A 57 14.68 -2.25 14.58
N ARG A 58 15.76 -1.82 13.94
CA ARG A 58 17.04 -1.53 14.61
C ARG A 58 17.13 -0.09 15.12
N ASN A 59 16.20 0.79 14.75
CA ASN A 59 16.21 2.18 15.15
C ASN A 59 15.39 2.39 16.43
N ARG A 60 16.07 2.29 17.59
CA ARG A 60 15.47 2.50 18.92
C ARG A 60 14.76 3.85 19.04
N GLN A 61 15.36 4.93 18.54
CA GLN A 61 14.78 6.27 18.65
C GLN A 61 13.39 6.37 17.98
N ILE A 62 13.25 5.82 16.78
CA ILE A 62 11.96 5.83 16.07
C ILE A 62 10.95 4.92 16.77
N LEU A 63 11.39 3.75 17.24
CA LEU A 63 10.52 2.82 17.96
C LEU A 63 10.00 3.42 19.29
N ASP A 64 10.87 4.07 20.05
CA ASP A 64 10.52 4.71 21.31
C ASP A 64 9.54 5.88 21.08
N ALA A 65 9.77 6.69 20.03
CA ALA A 65 8.86 7.77 19.65
C ALA A 65 7.50 7.24 19.19
N ALA A 66 7.47 6.11 18.46
CA ALA A 66 6.22 5.46 18.06
C ALA A 66 5.44 4.94 19.27
N TRP A 67 6.12 4.38 20.27
CA TRP A 67 5.48 3.88 21.49
C TRP A 67 4.94 5.01 22.38
N LEU A 68 5.62 6.16 22.41
CA LEU A 68 5.13 7.36 23.09
C LEU A 68 3.84 7.91 22.47
N SER A 69 3.61 7.65 21.19
CA SER A 69 2.45 8.17 20.45
C SER A 69 1.17 7.35 20.63
N ILE A 70 1.25 6.18 21.28
CA ILE A 70 0.11 5.31 21.63
C ILE A 70 -0.41 5.68 23.01
#